data_AF-A0ABD4QAA3-F1
#
_entry.id   AF-A0ABD4QAA3-F1
#
_cell.length_a   1.000
_cell.length_b   1.000
_cell.length_c   1.000
_cell.angle_alpha   90.00
_cell.angle_beta   90.00
_cell.angle_gamma   90.00
#
_symmetry.space_group_name_H-M   'P 1'
#
loop_
_entity.id
_entity.type
_entity.pdbx_description
1 polymer ?
#
loop_
_entity_poly.entity_id
_entity_poly.type
_entity_poly.pdbx_seq_one_letter_code
_entity_poly.pdbx_strand_id
1 'polypeptide(L)' 'PYTKDALVDVLVQDVLNTPPYVRISRMIRDISATDILVGNKHTNLRQMVEQELAAEDVASRVQEIRFREINQQQVRT' A
#
# COMPACT_ATOMS: atom_id res chain seq x y z
N PRO A 1 -1.57 -16.16 -11.30
CA PRO A 1 -0.85 -15.15 -10.50
C PRO A 1 -0.97 -13.79 -11.19
N TYR A 2 -1.32 -12.73 -10.43
CA TYR A 2 -1.27 -11.38 -10.98
C TYR A 2 0.18 -10.99 -11.28
N THR A 3 0.37 -10.18 -12.32
CA THR A 3 1.64 -9.48 -12.52
C THR A 3 1.87 -8.49 -11.38
N LYS A 4 3.11 -8.06 -11.21
CA LYS A 4 3.46 -7.06 -10.19
C LYS A 4 2.60 -5.82 -10.32
N ASP A 5 2.48 -5.29 -11.53
CA ASP A 5 1.79 -4.02 -11.80
C ASP A 5 0.29 -4.18 -11.54
N ALA A 6 -0.33 -5.24 -12.06
CA ALA A 6 -1.74 -5.52 -11.79
C ALA A 6 -2.04 -5.71 -10.29
N LEU A 7 -1.09 -6.26 -9.52
CA LEU A 7 -1.25 -6.39 -8.07
C LEU A 7 -1.17 -5.02 -7.37
N VAL A 8 -0.24 -4.16 -7.77
CA VAL A 8 -0.11 -2.81 -7.21
C VAL A 8 -1.35 -1.99 -7.53
N ASP A 9 -1.83 -2.04 -8.77
CA ASP A 9 -3.02 -1.32 -9.22
C ASP A 9 -4.26 -1.69 -8.38
N VAL A 10 -4.48 -2.99 -8.14
CA VAL A 10 -5.59 -3.46 -7.29
C VAL A 10 -5.44 -2.92 -5.86
N LEU A 11 -4.25 -2.98 -5.29
CA LEU A 11 -4.01 -2.49 -3.93
C LEU A 11 -4.16 -0.96 -3.81
N VAL A 12 -3.79 -0.20 -4.84
CA VAL A 12 -4.03 1.24 -4.93
C VAL A 12 -5.53 1.52 -4.87
N GLN A 13 -6.31 0.81 -5.68
CA GLN A 13 -7.78 0.94 -5.68
C GLN A 13 -8.39 0.55 -4.33
N ASP A 14 -7.91 -0.52 -3.69
CA ASP A 14 -8.39 -0.92 -2.38
C ASP A 14 -8.16 0.19 -1.33
N VAL A 15 -6.97 0.81 -1.33
CA VAL A 15 -6.65 1.92 -0.41
C VAL A 15 -7.52 3.15 -0.69
N LEU A 16 -7.74 3.51 -1.95
CA LEU A 16 -8.58 4.65 -2.33
C LEU A 16 -10.04 4.46 -1.94
N ASN A 17 -10.55 3.23 -1.99
CA ASN A 17 -11.92 2.91 -1.62
C ASN A 17 -12.10 2.61 -0.12
N THR A 18 -11.03 2.61 0.65
CA THR A 18 -11.07 2.27 2.08
C THR A 18 -11.75 3.38 2.90
N PRO A 19 -12.82 3.07 3.67
CA PRO A 19 -13.50 4.06 4.50
C PRO A 19 -12.64 4.65 5.62
N PRO A 20 -12.97 5.85 6.14
CA PRO A 20 -12.15 6.57 7.10
C PRO A 20 -11.95 5.89 8.46
N TYR A 21 -12.82 4.95 8.81
CA TYR A 21 -12.77 4.21 10.08
C TYR A 21 -12.02 2.87 9.96
N VAL A 22 -11.50 2.54 8.77
CA VAL A 22 -10.75 1.31 8.53
C VAL A 22 -9.25 1.59 8.59
N ARG A 23 -8.51 0.70 9.25
CA ARG A 23 -7.05 0.72 9.31
C ARG A 23 -6.49 -0.51 8.60
N ILE A 24 -5.77 -0.32 7.50
CA ILE A 24 -5.07 -1.44 6.85
C ILE A 24 -3.81 -1.75 7.66
N SER A 25 -3.84 -2.87 8.38
CA SER A 25 -2.75 -3.27 9.27
C SER A 25 -1.48 -3.64 8.50
N ARG A 26 -1.61 -4.50 7.47
CA ARG A 26 -0.53 -5.01 6.61
C ARG A 26 -1.10 -5.36 5.23
N MET A 27 -0.44 -4.97 4.14
CA MET A 27 -0.90 -5.31 2.79
C MET A 27 -0.58 -6.75 2.41
N ILE A 28 0.65 -7.21 2.66
CA ILE A 28 1.08 -8.60 2.52
C ILE A 28 2.11 -8.91 3.62
N ARG A 29 2.20 -10.17 4.04
CA ARG A 29 3.13 -10.68 5.06
C ARG A 29 4.41 -11.19 4.37
N ASP A 30 5.53 -11.24 5.10
CA ASP A 30 6.75 -11.92 4.65
C ASP A 30 6.45 -13.39 4.32
N ILE A 31 6.26 -13.68 3.03
CA ILE A 31 6.41 -15.02 2.47
C ILE A 31 7.79 -14.99 1.85
N SER A 32 8.67 -15.89 2.26
CA SER A 32 10.03 -15.95 1.75
C SER A 32 10.01 -15.90 0.22
N ALA A 33 10.81 -15.03 -0.40
CA ALA A 33 10.90 -14.94 -1.85
C ALA A 33 11.29 -16.28 -2.52
N THR A 34 11.89 -17.17 -1.74
CA THR A 34 12.23 -18.55 -2.09
C THR A 34 11.00 -19.47 -2.19
N ASP A 35 9.92 -19.18 -1.46
CA ASP A 35 8.66 -19.93 -1.46
C ASP A 35 7.67 -19.42 -2.53
N ILE A 36 7.97 -18.28 -3.17
CA ILE A 36 7.16 -17.69 -4.25
C ILE A 36 7.58 -18.33 -5.57
N LEU A 37 6.97 -19.47 -5.91
CA LEU A 37 7.15 -20.22 -7.16
C LEU A 37 6.83 -19.36 -8.41
N VAL A 38 5.77 -18.55 -8.36
CA VAL A 38 5.37 -17.60 -9.42
C VAL A 38 4.61 -16.42 -8.80
N GLY A 39 5.06 -15.18 -9.02
CA GLY A 39 4.42 -13.97 -8.48
C GLY A 39 5.42 -12.89 -8.02
N ASN A 40 4.90 -11.83 -7.40
CA ASN A 40 5.68 -10.68 -6.95
C ASN A 40 6.55 -11.03 -5.72
N LYS A 41 7.88 -10.96 -5.87
CA LYS A 41 8.88 -11.33 -4.84
C LYS A 41 9.25 -10.17 -3.90
N HIS A 42 8.61 -9.01 -4.06
CA HIS A 42 8.95 -7.82 -3.31
C HIS A 42 8.18 -7.76 -1.98
N THR A 43 8.91 -7.61 -0.87
CA THR A 43 8.34 -7.50 0.49
C THR A 43 7.83 -6.09 0.81
N ASN A 44 8.15 -5.09 -0.03
CA ASN A 44 7.86 -3.67 0.20
C ASN A 44 6.62 -3.15 -0.57
N LEU A 45 5.58 -3.97 -0.71
CA LEU A 45 4.36 -3.64 -1.46
C LEU A 45 3.64 -2.37 -0.97
N ARG A 46 3.63 -2.13 0.35
CA ARG A 46 3.04 -0.92 0.92
C ARG A 46 3.70 0.34 0.41
N GLN A 47 5.03 0.35 0.34
CA GLN A 47 5.79 1.47 -0.19
C GLN A 47 5.51 1.67 -1.68
N MET A 48 5.38 0.60 -2.46
CA MET A 48 5.05 0.69 -3.89
C MET A 48 3.66 1.32 -4.10
N VAL A 49 2.66 0.91 -3.32
CA VAL A 49 1.31 1.49 -3.39
C VAL A 49 1.32 2.97 -2.98
N GLU A 50 2.04 3.33 -1.92
CA GLU A 50 2.17 4.73 -1.49
C GLU A 50 2.89 5.60 -2.53
N GLN A 51 3.89 5.05 -3.24
CA GLN A 51 4.56 5.72 -4.34
C GLN A 51 3.61 5.96 -5.52
N GLU A 52 2.81 4.96 -5.89
CA GLU A 52 1.83 5.10 -6.98
C GLU A 52 0.74 6.14 -6.64
N LEU A 53 0.22 6.09 -5.41
CA LEU A 53 -0.76 7.08 -4.92
C LEU A 53 -0.20 8.51 -4.93
N ALA A 54 1.10 8.67 -4.67
CA ALA A 54 1.78 9.96 -4.74
C ALA A 54 2.06 10.39 -6.19
N ALA A 55 2.38 9.45 -7.07
CA ALA A 55 2.63 9.71 -8.49
C ALA A 55 1.36 10.15 -9.24
N GLU A 56 0.21 9.54 -8.91
CA GLU A 56 -1.09 9.86 -9.48
C GLU A 56 -1.78 11.09 -8.87
N ASP A 57 -1.15 11.77 -7.89
CA ASP A 57 -1.71 12.91 -7.13
C ASP A 57 -3.07 12.61 -6.44
N VAL A 58 -3.35 11.32 -6.20
CA VAL A 58 -4.58 10.85 -5.52
C VAL A 58 -4.38 10.56 -4.04
N ALA A 59 -3.16 10.70 -3.52
CA ALA A 59 -2.83 10.53 -2.11
C ALA A 59 -3.75 11.35 -1.18
N SER A 60 -4.18 12.55 -1.60
CA SER A 60 -5.12 13.40 -0.85
C SER A 60 -6.51 12.78 -0.65
N ARG A 61 -6.89 11.82 -1.49
CA ARG A 61 -8.17 11.11 -1.43
C ARG A 61 -8.15 9.94 -0.47
N VAL A 62 -6.99 9.46 -0.06
CA VAL A 62 -6.85 8.31 0.84
C VAL A 62 -7.36 8.68 2.23
N GLN A 63 -8.39 7.96 2.67
CA GLN A 63 -9.01 8.19 3.98
C GLN A 63 -8.68 7.12 5.00
N GLU A 64 -7.93 6.08 4.66
CA GLU A 64 -7.63 5.04 5.65
C GLU A 64 -6.88 5.59 6.88
N ILE A 65 -7.03 4.91 8.02
CA ILE A 65 -6.43 5.38 9.28
C ILE A 65 -4.91 5.40 9.19
N ARG A 66 -4.28 4.33 8.68
CA ARG A 66 -2.82 4.17 8.70
C ARG A 66 -2.09 5.27 7.92
N PHE A 67 -2.61 5.65 6.75
CA PHE A 67 -2.06 6.71 5.91
C PHE A 67 -2.14 8.10 6.56
N ARG A 68 -3.08 8.32 7.49
CA ARG A 68 -3.31 9.59 8.18
C ARG A 68 -2.69 9.64 9.58
N GLU A 69 -2.04 8.57 10.04
CA GLU A 69 -1.44 8.50 11.37
C GLU A 69 -0.25 9.47 11.51
N ILE A 70 -0.24 10.25 12.60
CA ILE A 70 0.83 11.23 12.91
C ILE A 70 2.22 10.59 12.99
N ASN A 71 2.31 9.30 13.36
CA ASN A 71 3.58 8.57 13.40
C ASN A 71 4.29 8.50 12.01
N GLN A 72 3.54 8.69 10.91
CA GLN A 72 4.11 8.77 9.56
C GLN A 72 4.41 10.22 9.12
N GLN A 73 4.01 11.23 9.90
CA GLN A 73 4.22 12.64 9.58
C GLN A 73 5.43 13.19 10.36
N GLN A 74 6.30 13.92 9.67
CA GLN A 74 7.37 14.66 10.33
C GLN A 74 6.74 15.78 11.16
N VAL A 75 6.80 15.66 12.49
CA VAL A 75 6.38 16.73 13.40
C VAL A 75 7.40 17.86 13.29
N ARG A 76 6.96 18.99 12.73
CA ARG A 76 7.75 20.22 12.71
C ARG A 76 7.62 20.88 14.09
N THR A 77 8.68 20.77 14.89
CA THR A 77 8.86 21.53 16.14
C THR A 77 9.51 22.87 15.83
#